data_AF-A0AA42IZW5-F1
#
_entry.id   AF-A0AA42IZW5-F1
#
_cell.length_a   1.000
_cell.length_b   1.000
_cell.length_c   1.000
_cell.angle_alpha   90.00
_cell.angle_beta   90.00
_cell.angle_gamma   90.00
#
_symmetry.space_group_name_H-M   'P 1'
#
loop_
_entity.id
_entity.type
_entity.pdbx_description
1 polymer ?
#
loop_
_entity_poly.entity_id
_entity_poly.type
_entity_poly.pdbx_seq_one_letter_code
_entity_poly.pdbx_strand_id
1 'polypeptide(L)'
;MYESLENFPLRKINFVKTRTTILKAVSHLLKEKDFSSITVDEICSRAQISRGTFFNYFSTKDHVFHYFLRIFTIRIALRIKQWPDDLSFEEKIREIYKWFNEETQYSRFVDSYINFLLTVGEENNEMKLIDAEFVYFFNGIEEEEYAYYNNLTLNTLFQDICKKAQEAKEISLSDQPKELANLFAGVLVSSYITDQMNGDVDHLAVFSKIWK
;
A
#
# COMPACT_ATOMS: atom_id res chain seq x y z
N MET A 1 -17.92 10.68 -17.85
CA MET A 1 -16.96 10.23 -16.82
C MET A 1 -15.98 11.36 -16.58
N TYR A 2 -15.65 11.71 -15.34
CA TYR A 2 -14.86 12.90 -15.05
C TYR A 2 -13.38 12.69 -15.38
N GLU A 3 -12.86 13.38 -16.40
CA GLU A 3 -11.44 13.28 -16.81
C GLU A 3 -10.46 14.03 -15.88
N SER A 4 -10.99 14.91 -15.01
CA SER A 4 -10.20 15.76 -14.11
C SER A 4 -10.96 16.07 -12.84
N LEU A 5 -10.23 16.27 -11.74
CA LEU A 5 -10.79 16.66 -10.44
C LEU A 5 -11.64 17.94 -10.54
N GLU A 6 -11.28 18.87 -11.43
CA GLU A 6 -11.96 20.16 -11.60
C GLU A 6 -13.42 20.05 -12.04
N ASN A 7 -13.81 18.90 -12.58
CA ASN A 7 -15.16 18.66 -13.05
C ASN A 7 -16.13 18.21 -11.93
N PHE A 8 -15.62 17.89 -10.73
CA PHE A 8 -16.46 17.50 -9.59
C PHE A 8 -17.06 18.72 -8.86
N PRO A 9 -18.17 18.56 -8.11
CA PRO A 9 -18.68 19.62 -7.25
C PRO A 9 -17.63 20.15 -6.26
N LEU A 10 -17.61 21.46 -6.01
CA LEU A 10 -16.62 22.13 -5.15
C LEU A 10 -16.45 21.44 -3.77
N ARG A 11 -17.53 20.92 -3.20
CA ARG A 11 -17.50 20.14 -1.95
C ARG A 11 -16.61 18.90 -2.06
N LYS A 12 -16.73 18.11 -3.14
CA LYS A 12 -15.90 16.93 -3.38
C LYS A 12 -14.45 17.33 -3.64
N ILE A 13 -14.22 18.37 -4.45
CA ILE A 13 -12.88 18.90 -4.70
C ILE A 13 -12.18 19.28 -3.38
N ASN A 14 -12.85 20.05 -2.53
CA ASN A 14 -12.30 20.44 -1.23
C ASN A 14 -12.09 19.25 -0.29
N PHE A 15 -12.93 18.22 -0.41
CA PHE A 15 -12.77 16.98 0.35
C PHE A 15 -11.48 16.25 -0.02
N VAL A 16 -11.25 16.01 -1.32
CA VAL A 16 -10.02 15.38 -1.84
C VAL A 16 -8.78 16.20 -1.50
N LYS A 17 -8.85 17.54 -1.67
CA LYS A 17 -7.75 18.44 -1.34
C LYS A 17 -7.37 18.33 0.14
N THR A 18 -8.35 18.34 1.04
CA THR A 18 -8.07 18.29 2.48
C THR A 18 -7.48 16.95 2.91
N ARG A 19 -8.05 15.82 2.47
CA ARG A 19 -7.48 14.49 2.75
C ARG A 19 -6.07 14.34 2.21
N THR A 20 -5.82 14.86 1.01
CA THR A 20 -4.48 14.86 0.41
C THR A 20 -3.52 15.77 1.18
N THR A 21 -3.94 16.93 1.65
CA THR A 21 -3.10 17.81 2.49
C THR A 21 -2.72 17.12 3.80
N ILE A 22 -3.65 16.42 4.44
CA ILE A 22 -3.38 15.61 5.65
C ILE A 22 -2.37 14.50 5.33
N LEU A 23 -2.58 13.76 4.23
CA LEU A 23 -1.66 12.69 3.81
C LEU A 23 -0.24 13.23 3.52
N LYS A 24 -0.13 14.40 2.88
CA LYS A 24 1.14 15.09 2.63
C LYS A 24 1.82 15.54 3.92
N ALA A 25 1.07 16.03 4.89
CA ALA A 25 1.59 16.40 6.20
C ALA A 25 2.17 15.18 6.92
N VAL A 26 1.47 14.03 6.89
CA VAL A 26 1.99 12.75 7.41
C VAL A 26 3.26 12.33 6.67
N SER A 27 3.25 12.28 5.33
CA SER A 27 4.42 11.92 4.53
C SER A 27 5.65 12.80 4.84
N HIS A 28 5.43 14.08 5.13
CA HIS A 28 6.51 14.96 5.56
C HIS A 28 7.06 14.60 6.95
N LEU A 29 6.19 14.39 7.93
CA LEU A 29 6.58 14.02 9.29
C LEU A 29 7.30 12.66 9.34
N LEU A 30 6.98 11.74 8.44
CA LEU A 30 7.64 10.45 8.33
C LEU A 30 9.12 10.54 7.95
N LYS A 31 9.57 11.66 7.37
CA LYS A 31 10.99 11.88 7.12
C LYS A 31 11.81 11.99 8.40
N GLU A 32 11.15 12.34 9.50
CA GLU A 32 11.80 12.63 10.78
C GLU A 32 11.57 11.52 11.82
N LYS A 33 10.44 10.81 11.75
CA LYS A 33 10.02 9.84 12.77
C LYS A 33 9.00 8.83 12.27
N ASP A 34 8.83 7.74 13.02
CA ASP A 34 7.91 6.67 12.64
C ASP A 34 6.44 7.06 12.85
N PHE A 35 5.52 6.47 12.09
CA PHE A 35 4.11 6.84 12.13
C PHE A 35 3.47 6.70 13.51
N SER A 36 3.91 5.72 14.30
CA SER A 36 3.45 5.48 15.68
C SER A 36 3.70 6.68 16.60
N SER A 37 4.79 7.43 16.35
CA SER A 37 5.20 8.59 17.14
C SER A 37 4.60 9.93 16.67
N ILE A 38 3.97 9.95 15.48
CA ILE A 38 3.29 11.14 14.96
C ILE A 38 1.97 11.35 15.71
N THR A 39 1.71 12.57 16.17
CA THR A 39 0.44 12.93 16.82
C THR A 39 -0.54 13.62 15.87
N VAL A 40 -1.83 13.60 16.20
CA VAL A 40 -2.85 14.37 15.45
C VAL A 40 -2.56 15.86 15.47
N ASP A 41 -2.02 16.41 16.56
CA ASP A 41 -1.70 17.84 16.67
C ASP A 41 -0.57 18.24 15.72
N GLU A 42 0.45 17.40 15.57
CA GLU A 42 1.54 17.64 14.62
C GLU A 42 1.06 17.58 13.17
N ILE A 43 0.18 16.62 12.86
CA ILE A 43 -0.47 16.54 11.55
C ILE A 43 -1.29 17.81 11.29
N CYS A 44 -2.11 18.23 12.25
CA CYS A 44 -2.95 19.43 12.14
C CYS A 44 -2.12 20.70 11.97
N SER A 45 -1.08 20.87 12.78
CA SER A 45 -0.14 21.99 12.69
C SER A 45 0.53 22.05 11.32
N ARG A 46 1.03 20.91 10.84
CA ARG A 46 1.73 20.82 9.56
C ARG A 46 0.81 21.00 8.35
N ALA A 47 -0.43 20.52 8.45
CA ALA A 47 -1.48 20.69 7.45
C ALA A 47 -2.18 22.04 7.51
N GLN A 48 -1.91 22.86 8.55
CA GLN A 48 -2.57 24.14 8.82
C GLN A 48 -4.11 24.02 8.94
N ILE A 49 -4.56 23.01 9.69
CA ILE A 49 -5.99 22.75 9.96
C ILE A 49 -6.26 22.63 11.46
N SER A 50 -7.52 22.76 11.86
CA SER A 50 -7.93 22.47 13.24
C SER A 50 -8.08 20.96 13.48
N ARG A 51 -8.05 20.53 14.76
CA ARG A 51 -8.39 19.15 15.15
C ARG A 51 -9.79 18.75 14.70
N GLY A 52 -10.77 19.66 14.85
CA GLY A 52 -12.14 19.42 14.40
C GLY A 52 -12.20 19.16 12.89
N THR A 53 -11.43 19.91 12.10
CA THR A 53 -11.27 19.66 10.67
C THR A 53 -10.68 18.27 10.43
N PHE A 54 -9.59 17.89 11.10
CA PHE A 54 -9.00 16.55 10.95
C PHE A 54 -10.02 15.44 11.18
N PHE A 55 -10.76 15.49 12.30
CA PHE A 55 -11.73 14.46 12.66
C PHE A 55 -12.97 14.42 11.76
N ASN A 56 -13.24 15.48 10.98
CA ASN A 56 -14.26 15.45 9.92
C ASN A 56 -13.84 14.60 8.70
N TYR A 57 -12.54 14.33 8.52
CA TYR A 57 -12.00 13.57 7.40
C TYR A 57 -11.48 12.20 7.79
N PHE A 58 -10.94 12.06 9.01
CA PHE A 58 -10.37 10.82 9.52
C PHE A 58 -10.75 10.63 10.99
N SER A 59 -11.48 9.56 11.29
CA SER A 59 -11.97 9.27 12.64
C SER A 59 -10.83 9.05 13.66
N THR A 60 -9.71 8.48 13.20
CA THR A 60 -8.49 8.29 14.00
C THR A 60 -7.25 8.58 13.16
N LYS A 61 -6.09 8.71 13.81
CA LYS A 61 -4.80 8.79 13.11
C LYS A 61 -4.60 7.59 12.18
N ASP A 62 -4.94 6.39 12.61
CA ASP A 62 -4.72 5.16 11.85
C ASP A 62 -5.58 5.08 10.58
N HIS A 63 -6.71 5.78 10.53
CA HIS A 63 -7.46 5.92 9.26
C HIS A 63 -6.65 6.66 8.18
N VAL A 64 -5.68 7.52 8.55
CA VAL A 64 -4.76 8.11 7.57
C VAL A 64 -3.82 7.05 7.00
N PHE A 65 -3.35 6.12 7.83
CA PHE A 65 -2.57 4.97 7.39
C PHE A 65 -3.40 4.03 6.50
N HIS A 66 -4.65 3.73 6.87
CA HIS A 66 -5.53 2.91 6.03
C HIS A 66 -5.78 3.53 4.65
N TYR A 67 -5.86 4.86 4.59
CA TYR A 67 -6.02 5.61 3.35
C TYR A 67 -4.77 5.57 2.48
N PHE A 68 -3.59 5.72 3.12
CA PHE A 68 -2.32 5.49 2.45
C PHE A 68 -2.21 4.06 1.90
N LEU A 69 -2.53 3.05 2.71
CA LEU A 69 -2.47 1.63 2.32
C LEU A 69 -3.40 1.33 1.14
N ARG A 70 -4.60 1.94 1.11
CA ARG A 70 -5.53 1.83 -0.01
C ARG A 70 -4.93 2.37 -1.30
N ILE A 71 -4.38 3.59 -1.28
CA ILE A 71 -3.72 4.18 -2.44
C ILE A 71 -2.52 3.33 -2.87
N PHE A 72 -1.71 2.88 -1.92
CA PHE A 72 -0.54 2.04 -2.16
C PHE A 72 -0.91 0.72 -2.85
N THR A 73 -1.93 0.02 -2.34
CA THR A 73 -2.41 -1.25 -2.93
C THR A 73 -2.82 -1.07 -4.39
N ILE A 74 -3.53 0.00 -4.71
CA ILE A 74 -3.94 0.30 -6.09
C ILE A 74 -2.73 0.61 -6.98
N ARG A 75 -1.74 1.36 -6.47
CA ARG A 75 -0.48 1.59 -7.19
C ARG A 75 0.27 0.29 -7.47
N ILE A 76 0.25 -0.67 -6.54
CA ILE A 76 0.82 -2.00 -6.76
C ILE A 76 0.08 -2.71 -7.88
N ALA A 77 -1.25 -2.75 -7.81
CA ALA A 77 -2.06 -3.41 -8.81
C ALA A 77 -1.82 -2.87 -10.23
N LEU A 78 -1.75 -1.54 -10.37
CA LEU A 78 -1.47 -0.89 -11.66
C LEU A 78 -0.06 -1.19 -12.19
N ARG A 79 0.94 -1.30 -11.31
CA ARG A 79 2.29 -1.72 -11.71
C ARG A 79 2.34 -3.18 -12.14
N ILE A 80 1.69 -4.06 -11.40
CA ILE A 80 1.57 -5.49 -11.75
C ILE A 80 0.92 -5.64 -13.13
N LYS A 81 -0.11 -4.84 -13.44
CA LYS A 81 -0.76 -4.83 -14.77
C LYS A 81 0.18 -4.45 -15.92
N GLN A 82 1.32 -3.80 -15.64
CA GLN A 82 2.31 -3.40 -16.65
C GLN A 82 3.43 -4.43 -16.83
N TRP A 83 3.46 -5.49 -16.03
CA TRP A 83 4.46 -6.54 -16.19
C TRP A 83 4.26 -7.33 -17.49
N PRO A 84 5.35 -7.81 -18.12
CA PRO A 84 5.26 -8.80 -19.18
C PRO A 84 4.51 -10.06 -18.70
N ASP A 85 3.71 -10.65 -19.59
CA ASP A 85 2.94 -11.86 -19.28
C ASP A 85 3.84 -13.06 -18.93
N ASP A 86 5.05 -13.09 -19.46
CA ASP A 86 6.06 -14.15 -19.30
C ASP A 86 7.05 -13.91 -18.15
N LEU A 87 6.86 -12.84 -17.36
CA LEU A 87 7.73 -12.55 -16.22
C LEU A 87 7.65 -13.69 -15.19
N SER A 88 8.80 -14.26 -14.82
CA SER A 88 8.83 -15.38 -13.86
C SER A 88 8.43 -14.95 -12.45
N PHE A 89 8.00 -15.89 -11.62
CA PHE A 89 7.67 -15.64 -10.20
C PHE A 89 8.85 -15.07 -9.43
N GLU A 90 10.07 -15.55 -9.68
CA GLU A 90 11.28 -15.00 -9.04
C GLU A 90 11.47 -13.52 -9.42
N GLU A 91 11.31 -13.16 -10.70
CA GLU A 91 11.42 -11.78 -11.16
C GLU A 91 10.30 -10.90 -10.59
N LYS A 92 9.07 -11.39 -10.55
CA LYS A 92 7.92 -10.70 -9.92
C LYS A 92 8.20 -10.36 -8.46
N ILE A 93 8.76 -11.29 -7.69
CA ILE A 93 9.16 -11.06 -6.30
C ILE A 93 10.24 -9.98 -6.22
N ARG A 94 11.27 -10.06 -7.07
CA ARG A 94 12.37 -9.07 -7.10
C ARG A 94 11.86 -7.67 -7.43
N GLU A 95 10.96 -7.53 -8.40
CA GLU A 95 10.37 -6.24 -8.78
C GLU A 95 9.55 -5.63 -7.63
N ILE A 96 8.74 -6.45 -6.95
CA ILE A 96 8.00 -6.00 -5.76
C ILE A 96 8.98 -5.49 -4.69
N TYR A 97 10.01 -6.27 -4.39
CA TYR A 97 10.98 -5.95 -3.34
C TYR A 97 11.81 -4.71 -3.64
N LYS A 98 12.32 -4.61 -4.86
CA LYS A 98 13.06 -3.43 -5.34
C LYS A 98 12.23 -2.17 -5.15
N TRP A 99 10.95 -2.21 -5.49
CA TRP A 99 10.09 -1.06 -5.31
C TRP A 99 9.83 -0.73 -3.82
N PHE A 100 9.65 -1.73 -2.96
CA PHE A 100 9.60 -1.49 -1.50
C PHE A 100 10.86 -0.76 -0.98
N ASN A 101 12.03 -1.08 -1.55
CA ASN A 101 13.30 -0.46 -1.17
C ASN A 101 13.49 0.96 -1.74
N GLU A 102 13.05 1.22 -2.98
CA GLU A 102 13.17 2.56 -3.61
C GLU A 102 12.35 3.62 -2.86
N GLU A 103 11.22 3.24 -2.28
CA GLU A 103 10.29 4.17 -1.68
C GLU A 103 10.43 4.17 -0.16
N THR A 104 11.52 4.81 0.28
CA THR A 104 11.99 4.86 1.67
C THR A 104 10.94 5.24 2.72
N GLN A 105 9.88 5.97 2.36
CA GLN A 105 8.78 6.31 3.26
C GLN A 105 7.98 5.08 3.75
N TYR A 106 8.04 3.94 3.04
CA TYR A 106 7.36 2.72 3.48
C TYR A 106 7.98 2.11 4.75
N SER A 107 9.29 2.29 5.02
CA SER A 107 9.92 1.84 6.28
C SER A 107 9.17 2.34 7.49
N ARG A 108 8.79 3.62 7.44
CA ARG A 108 8.17 4.36 8.54
C ARG A 108 6.73 3.94 8.82
N PHE A 109 6.19 3.06 7.97
CA PHE A 109 4.89 2.43 8.12
C PHE A 109 4.96 0.93 8.45
N VAL A 110 6.12 0.29 8.46
CA VAL A 110 6.24 -1.17 8.68
C VAL A 110 5.58 -1.60 9.99
N ASP A 111 5.89 -0.93 11.10
CA ASP A 111 5.27 -1.23 12.40
C ASP A 111 3.75 -1.03 12.38
N SER A 112 3.29 0.00 11.66
CA SER A 112 1.85 0.29 11.52
C SER A 112 1.16 -0.77 10.67
N TYR A 113 1.83 -1.27 9.65
CA TYR A 113 1.34 -2.36 8.83
C TYR A 113 1.27 -3.68 9.60
N ILE A 114 2.31 -4.02 10.36
CA ILE A 114 2.31 -5.20 11.24
C ILE A 114 1.17 -5.10 12.26
N ASN A 115 1.05 -3.96 12.94
CA ASN A 115 -0.03 -3.74 13.90
C ASN A 115 -1.42 -3.86 13.23
N PHE A 116 -1.57 -3.26 12.05
CA PHE A 116 -2.78 -3.35 11.26
C PHE A 116 -3.14 -4.80 10.89
N LEU A 117 -2.17 -5.61 10.45
CA LEU A 117 -2.37 -7.02 10.14
C LEU A 117 -2.81 -7.83 11.37
N LEU A 118 -2.25 -7.55 12.55
CA LEU A 118 -2.55 -8.28 13.78
C LEU A 118 -3.87 -7.87 14.46
N THR A 119 -4.39 -6.68 14.17
CA THR A 119 -5.55 -6.11 14.88
C THR A 119 -6.79 -5.98 14.02
N VAL A 120 -6.64 -5.48 12.78
CA VAL A 120 -7.74 -5.23 11.85
C VAL A 120 -7.73 -6.28 10.74
N GLY A 121 -6.58 -6.50 10.11
CA GLY A 121 -6.44 -7.35 8.94
C GLY A 121 -6.89 -6.66 7.65
N GLU A 122 -6.24 -6.99 6.53
CA GLU A 122 -6.52 -6.38 5.22
C GLU A 122 -7.98 -6.53 4.77
N GLU A 123 -8.59 -7.69 5.06
CA GLU A 123 -9.97 -8.03 4.71
C GLU A 123 -11.00 -7.14 5.41
N ASN A 124 -10.67 -6.58 6.58
CA ASN A 124 -11.56 -5.70 7.35
C ASN A 124 -11.23 -4.21 7.15
N ASN A 125 -10.39 -3.84 6.18
CA ASN A 125 -10.11 -2.43 5.89
C ASN A 125 -11.29 -1.74 5.20
N GLU A 126 -12.09 -1.03 6.00
CA GLU A 126 -13.24 -0.25 5.55
C GLU A 126 -12.85 0.99 4.71
N MET A 127 -11.59 1.40 4.71
CA MET A 127 -11.15 2.60 3.99
C MET A 127 -11.27 2.42 2.47
N LYS A 128 -12.17 3.20 1.86
CA LYS A 128 -12.39 3.24 0.41
C LYS A 128 -12.08 4.64 -0.15
N LEU A 129 -11.70 4.68 -1.43
CA LEU A 129 -11.59 5.91 -2.20
C LEU A 129 -12.95 6.28 -2.80
N ILE A 130 -13.26 7.57 -2.81
CA ILE A 130 -14.39 8.09 -3.59
C ILE A 130 -14.00 8.27 -5.07
N ASP A 131 -15.00 8.42 -5.93
CA ASP A 131 -14.82 8.70 -7.36
C ASP A 131 -13.81 9.82 -7.66
N ALA A 132 -13.93 10.96 -6.97
CA ALA A 132 -13.02 12.09 -7.14
C ALA A 132 -11.57 11.78 -6.70
N GLU A 133 -11.37 10.85 -5.76
CA GLU A 133 -10.03 10.42 -5.34
C GLU A 133 -9.40 9.47 -6.36
N PHE A 134 -10.20 8.61 -7.00
CA PHE A 134 -9.71 7.80 -8.11
C PHE A 134 -9.16 8.67 -9.23
N VAL A 135 -9.96 9.64 -9.70
CA VAL A 135 -9.55 10.61 -10.74
C VAL A 135 -8.35 11.45 -10.30
N TYR A 136 -8.24 11.76 -9.00
CA TYR A 136 -7.12 12.56 -8.49
C TYR A 136 -5.80 11.79 -8.41
N PHE A 137 -5.82 10.52 -8.01
CA PHE A 137 -4.59 9.74 -7.78
C PHE A 137 -4.15 8.90 -8.96
N PHE A 138 -5.07 8.54 -9.86
CA PHE A 138 -4.84 7.53 -10.87
C PHE A 138 -5.35 8.00 -12.23
N ASN A 139 -4.52 7.77 -13.26
CA ASN A 139 -4.90 7.93 -14.64
C ASN A 139 -5.22 6.55 -15.22
N GLY A 140 -6.29 6.44 -16.01
CA GLY A 140 -6.64 5.21 -16.73
C GLY A 140 -7.32 4.13 -15.88
N ILE A 141 -7.96 4.51 -14.76
CA ILE A 141 -8.94 3.65 -14.08
C ILE A 141 -10.33 4.18 -14.43
N GLU A 142 -11.14 3.33 -15.05
CA GLU A 142 -12.52 3.66 -15.40
C GLU A 142 -13.46 3.47 -14.20
N GLU A 143 -14.60 4.18 -14.21
CA GLU A 143 -15.55 4.20 -13.09
C GLU A 143 -16.08 2.81 -12.72
N GLU A 144 -16.26 1.94 -13.72
CA GLU A 144 -16.71 0.56 -13.54
C GLU A 144 -15.69 -0.30 -12.76
N GLU A 145 -14.41 0.09 -12.77
CA GLU A 145 -13.34 -0.61 -12.05
C GLU A 145 -13.20 -0.14 -10.58
N TYR A 146 -13.84 0.96 -10.17
CA TYR A 146 -13.65 1.54 -8.83
C TYR A 146 -13.99 0.53 -7.73
N ALA A 147 -15.06 -0.23 -7.90
CA ALA A 147 -15.47 -1.27 -6.95
C ALA A 147 -14.44 -2.40 -6.86
N TYR A 148 -13.83 -2.80 -7.96
CA TYR A 148 -12.76 -3.80 -7.99
C TYR A 148 -11.55 -3.31 -7.18
N TYR A 149 -11.03 -2.12 -7.48
CA TYR A 149 -9.86 -1.57 -6.79
C TYR A 149 -10.12 -1.25 -5.30
N ASN A 150 -11.33 -0.83 -4.95
CA ASN A 150 -11.70 -0.60 -3.55
C ASN A 150 -11.80 -1.89 -2.73
N ASN A 151 -11.99 -3.05 -3.36
CA ASN A 151 -12.03 -4.34 -2.67
C ASN A 151 -10.72 -5.13 -2.76
N LEU A 152 -9.78 -4.66 -3.56
CA LEU A 152 -8.46 -5.25 -3.67
C LEU A 152 -7.64 -5.09 -2.37
N THR A 153 -6.80 -6.07 -2.08
CA THR A 153 -5.87 -6.08 -0.95
C THR A 153 -4.48 -6.52 -1.43
N LEU A 154 -3.41 -6.19 -0.71
CA LEU A 154 -2.06 -6.69 -1.01
C LEU A 154 -2.07 -8.22 -0.94
N ASN A 155 -2.76 -8.78 0.05
CA ASN A 155 -2.93 -10.20 0.19
C ASN A 155 -3.56 -10.84 -1.05
N THR A 156 -4.67 -10.30 -1.57
CA THR A 156 -5.32 -10.83 -2.79
C THR A 156 -4.44 -10.70 -4.02
N LEU A 157 -3.61 -9.65 -4.12
CA LEU A 157 -2.63 -9.51 -5.21
C LEU A 157 -1.57 -10.61 -5.13
N PHE A 158 -1.05 -10.86 -3.94
CA PHE A 158 -0.06 -11.92 -3.71
C PHE A 158 -0.66 -13.33 -3.93
N GLN A 159 -1.93 -13.54 -3.56
CA GLN A 159 -2.63 -14.78 -3.86
C GLN A 159 -2.70 -15.06 -5.37
N ASP A 160 -3.03 -14.05 -6.18
CA ASP A 160 -3.08 -14.18 -7.64
C ASP A 160 -1.70 -14.52 -8.24
N ILE A 161 -0.64 -13.85 -7.76
CA ILE A 161 0.74 -14.14 -8.17
C ILE A 161 1.13 -15.58 -7.83
N CYS A 162 0.91 -16.02 -6.59
CA CYS A 162 1.24 -17.38 -6.15
C CYS A 162 0.44 -18.44 -6.92
N LYS A 163 -0.86 -18.20 -7.15
CA LYS A 163 -1.72 -19.11 -7.92
C LYS A 163 -1.20 -19.29 -9.35
N LYS A 164 -0.87 -18.19 -10.04
CA LYS A 164 -0.30 -18.23 -11.40
C LYS A 164 1.04 -18.97 -11.43
N ALA A 165 1.89 -18.76 -10.41
CA ALA A 165 3.16 -19.48 -10.29
C ALA A 165 2.96 -21.00 -10.09
N GLN A 166 1.94 -21.42 -9.34
CA GLN A 166 1.58 -22.84 -9.21
C GLN A 166 1.10 -23.43 -10.54
N GLU A 167 0.20 -22.72 -11.24
CA GLU A 167 -0.32 -23.15 -12.55
C GLU A 167 0.80 -23.29 -13.61
N ALA A 168 1.77 -22.37 -13.57
CA ALA A 168 2.97 -22.39 -14.41
C ALA A 168 4.06 -23.39 -13.93
N LYS A 169 3.86 -24.04 -12.79
CA LYS A 169 4.83 -24.95 -12.13
C LYS A 169 6.18 -24.29 -11.81
N GLU A 170 6.16 -22.99 -11.53
CA GLU A 170 7.35 -22.22 -11.13
C GLU A 170 7.67 -22.40 -9.64
N ILE A 171 6.68 -22.80 -8.83
CA ILE A 171 6.85 -23.16 -7.42
C ILE A 171 6.33 -24.57 -7.13
N SER A 172 7.01 -25.26 -6.21
CA SER A 172 6.66 -26.62 -5.76
C SER A 172 5.70 -26.65 -4.56
N LEU A 173 5.50 -25.51 -3.90
CA LEU A 173 4.60 -25.38 -2.76
C LEU A 173 3.15 -25.62 -3.16
N SER A 174 2.47 -26.51 -2.44
CA SER A 174 1.10 -26.98 -2.74
C SER A 174 0.03 -26.45 -1.78
N ASP A 175 0.42 -25.59 -0.84
CA ASP A 175 -0.47 -24.95 0.12
C ASP A 175 -1.47 -24.01 -0.57
N GLN A 176 -2.48 -23.57 0.20
CA GLN A 176 -3.51 -22.69 -0.33
C GLN A 176 -2.91 -21.33 -0.75
N PRO A 177 -3.37 -20.69 -1.84
CA PRO A 177 -2.84 -19.40 -2.28
C PRO A 177 -2.82 -18.33 -1.17
N LYS A 178 -3.82 -18.33 -0.27
CA LYS A 178 -3.87 -17.43 0.89
C LYS A 178 -2.70 -17.64 1.86
N GLU A 179 -2.32 -18.89 2.12
CA GLU A 179 -1.19 -19.23 2.99
C GLU A 179 0.13 -18.82 2.33
N LEU A 180 0.29 -19.09 1.03
CA LEU A 180 1.46 -18.67 0.26
C LEU A 180 1.60 -17.15 0.20
N ALA A 181 0.50 -16.42 0.03
CA ALA A 181 0.47 -14.97 0.06
C ALA A 181 0.90 -14.40 1.43
N ASN A 182 0.48 -15.02 2.53
CA ASN A 182 0.90 -14.63 3.87
C ASN A 182 2.40 -14.87 4.09
N LEU A 183 2.91 -16.04 3.66
CA LEU A 183 4.34 -16.35 3.74
C LEU A 183 5.15 -15.38 2.88
N PHE A 184 4.68 -15.07 1.67
CA PHE A 184 5.32 -14.11 0.79
C PHE A 184 5.39 -12.71 1.41
N ALA A 185 4.27 -12.21 1.97
CA ALA A 185 4.26 -10.96 2.71
C ALA A 185 5.25 -10.97 3.89
N GLY A 186 5.31 -12.09 4.63
CA GLY A 186 6.26 -12.30 5.72
C GLY A 186 7.72 -12.20 5.25
N VAL A 187 8.08 -12.88 4.15
CA VAL A 187 9.43 -12.83 3.56
C VAL A 187 9.80 -11.43 3.08
N LEU A 188 8.87 -10.71 2.45
CA LEU A 188 9.10 -9.32 2.02
C LEU A 188 9.39 -8.42 3.23
N VAL A 189 8.53 -8.48 4.25
CA VAL A 189 8.68 -7.67 5.47
C VAL A 189 9.96 -8.03 6.22
N SER A 190 10.27 -9.32 6.38
CA SER A 190 11.49 -9.76 7.08
C SER A 190 12.76 -9.36 6.33
N SER A 191 12.79 -9.54 5.01
CA SER A 191 13.95 -9.14 4.19
C SER A 191 14.18 -7.63 4.29
N TYR A 192 13.10 -6.85 4.18
CA TYR A 192 13.15 -5.40 4.29
C TYR A 192 13.67 -4.92 5.65
N ILE A 193 13.13 -5.46 6.74
CA ILE A 193 13.58 -5.12 8.11
C ILE A 193 15.06 -5.48 8.28
N THR A 194 15.48 -6.64 7.74
CA THR A 194 16.87 -7.09 7.87
C THR A 194 17.83 -6.21 7.07
N ASP A 195 17.44 -5.75 5.87
CA ASP A 195 18.21 -4.77 5.09
C ASP A 195 18.37 -3.44 5.86
N GLN A 196 17.36 -2.99 6.61
CA GLN A 196 17.49 -1.78 7.46
C GLN A 196 18.46 -1.98 8.64
N MET A 197 18.60 -3.21 9.14
CA MET A 197 19.58 -3.55 10.18
C MET A 197 20.99 -3.73 9.62
N ASN A 198 21.11 -4.13 8.35
CA ASN A 198 22.38 -4.37 7.67
C ASN A 198 22.27 -4.08 6.16
N GLY A 199 22.50 -2.81 5.78
CA GLY A 199 22.28 -2.33 4.41
C GLY A 199 23.27 -2.82 3.35
N ASP A 200 24.31 -3.56 3.74
CA ASP A 200 25.34 -4.06 2.82
C ASP A 200 24.94 -5.39 2.13
N VAL A 201 23.79 -5.96 2.51
CA VAL A 201 23.34 -7.29 2.06
C VAL A 201 21.91 -7.22 1.53
N ASP A 202 21.68 -7.74 0.33
CA ASP A 202 20.34 -8.02 -0.21
C ASP A 202 19.80 -9.30 0.45
N HIS A 203 19.03 -9.16 1.53
CA HIS A 203 18.52 -10.31 2.28
C HIS A 203 17.45 -11.08 1.50
N LEU A 204 16.74 -10.47 0.55
CA LEU A 204 15.84 -11.22 -0.32
C LEU A 204 16.62 -12.22 -1.18
N ALA A 205 17.78 -11.82 -1.73
CA ALA A 205 18.65 -12.72 -2.47
C ALA A 205 19.26 -13.83 -1.61
N VAL A 206 19.37 -13.62 -0.29
CA VAL A 206 19.73 -14.68 0.67
C VAL A 206 18.55 -15.63 0.84
N PHE A 207 17.35 -15.12 1.07
CA PHE A 207 16.14 -15.95 1.20
C PHE A 207 15.91 -16.80 -0.04
N SER A 208 16.10 -16.27 -1.26
CA SER A 208 15.89 -17.03 -2.50
C SER A 208 16.85 -18.24 -2.65
N LYS A 209 17.94 -18.28 -1.88
CA LYS A 209 18.90 -19.41 -1.85
C LYS A 209 18.56 -20.48 -0.81
N ILE A 210 17.67 -20.19 0.14
CA ILE A 210 17.27 -21.16 1.19
C ILE A 210 16.40 -22.28 0.59
N TRP A 211 15.71 -22.00 -0.51
CA TRP A 211 14.68 -22.88 -1.10
C TRP A 211 15.02 -23.43 -2.49
N LYS A 212 16.22 -23.12 -3.01
CA LYS A 212 16.79 -23.74 -4.23
C LYS A 212 17.76 -24.84 -3.81
#